data_AF-X1E9L6-F1
#
_entry.id   AF-X1E9L6-F1
#
_cell.length_a   1.000
_cell.length_b   1.000
_cell.length_c   1.000
_cell.angle_alpha   90.00
_cell.angle_beta   90.00
_cell.angle_gamma   90.00
#
_symmetry.space_group_name_H-M   'P 1'
#
loop_
_entity.id
_entity.type
_entity.pdbx_description
1 polymer ?
#
loop_
_entity_poly.entity_id
_entity_poly.type
_entity_poly.pdbx_seq_one_letter_code
_entity_poly.pdbx_strand_id
1 'polypeptide(L)' 'MGKYENLNNKLNKYLRLTTFPIGVRLLQNSEDLETIKFLKKPEHKIALYQIFSYARYYGWTMGCTKEDNL' A
#
# COMPACT_ATOMS: atom_id res chain seq x y z
N MET A 1 -14.48 4.48 -7.45
CA MET A 1 -14.31 4.81 -6.02
C MET A 1 -14.07 3.53 -5.25
N GLY A 2 -13.05 3.47 -4.40
CA GLY A 2 -12.66 2.23 -3.71
C GLY A 2 -13.65 1.88 -2.60
N LYS A 3 -13.88 0.58 -2.34
CA LYS A 3 -14.84 0.09 -1.32
C LYS A 3 -14.69 0.76 0.06
N TYR A 4 -13.46 1.10 0.45
CA TYR A 4 -13.14 1.64 1.78
C TYR A 4 -12.82 3.14 1.79
N GLU A 5 -13.04 3.84 0.69
CA GLU A 5 -12.62 5.24 0.54
C GLU A 5 -13.35 6.17 1.54
N ASN A 6 -14.65 5.98 1.73
CA ASN A 6 -15.42 6.75 2.71
C ASN A 6 -14.94 6.52 4.15
N LEU A 7 -14.63 5.26 4.50
CA LEU A 7 -14.11 4.90 5.81
C LEU A 7 -12.74 5.54 6.04
N ASN A 8 -11.83 5.44 5.08
CA ASN A 8 -10.52 6.07 5.14
C ASN A 8 -10.62 7.59 5.38
N ASN A 9 -11.52 8.27 4.65
CA ASN A 9 -11.71 9.71 4.80
C ASN A 9 -12.25 10.08 6.18
N LYS A 10 -13.18 9.28 6.73
CA LYS A 10 -13.69 9.48 8.10
C LYS A 10 -12.60 9.27 9.14
N LEU A 11 -11.80 8.21 9.03
CA LEU A 11 -10.71 7.92 9.97
C LEU A 11 -9.70 9.08 10.01
N ASN A 12 -9.24 9.55 8.85
CA ASN A 12 -8.29 10.67 8.79
C ASN A 12 -8.90 11.98 9.31
N LYS A 13 -10.18 12.25 9.02
CA LYS A 13 -10.87 13.48 9.47
C LYS A 13 -11.07 13.53 10.99
N TYR A 14 -11.53 12.43 11.59
CA TYR A 14 -11.96 12.43 12.99
C TYR A 14 -10.86 12.02 13.96
N LEU A 15 -10.00 11.06 13.60
CA LEU A 15 -8.97 10.54 14.49
C LEU A 15 -7.65 11.31 14.40
N ARG A 16 -7.45 12.10 13.33
CA ARG A 16 -6.20 12.85 13.07
C ARG A 16 -4.96 11.94 13.17
N LEU A 17 -5.03 10.80 12.49
CA LEU A 17 -3.96 9.81 12.50
C LEU A 17 -2.65 10.44 12.02
N THR A 18 -1.55 10.12 12.70
CA THR A 18 -0.20 10.59 12.32
C THR A 18 0.24 10.07 10.95
N THR A 19 -0.33 8.94 10.50
CA THR A 19 -0.06 8.32 9.20
C THR A 19 -1.34 7.75 8.59
N PHE A 20 -1.35 7.55 7.27
CA PHE A 20 -2.50 7.00 6.57
C PHE A 20 -2.73 5.54 6.96
N PRO A 21 -4.00 5.11 7.18
CA PRO A 21 -4.30 3.71 7.33
C PRO A 21 -4.08 2.99 5.99
N ILE A 22 -3.54 1.78 6.05
CA ILE A 22 -3.25 0.97 4.86
C ILE A 22 -4.09 -0.31 4.86
N GLY A 23 -4.46 -0.76 3.66
CA GLY A 23 -5.03 -2.08 3.42
C GLY A 23 -4.01 -2.95 2.72
N VAL A 24 -3.93 -4.23 3.12
CA VAL A 24 -3.07 -5.23 2.47
C VAL A 24 -3.96 -6.23 1.75
N ARG A 25 -3.63 -6.51 0.49
CA ARG A 25 -4.29 -7.53 -0.33
C ARG A 25 -3.23 -8.46 -0.89
N LEU A 26 -3.35 -9.75 -0.60
CA LEU A 26 -2.58 -10.78 -1.29
C LEU A 26 -3.23 -11.05 -2.65
N LEU A 27 -2.41 -11.12 -3.69
CA LEU A 27 -2.81 -11.48 -5.04
C LEU A 27 -2.42 -12.94 -5.30
N GLN A 28 -3.16 -13.62 -6.17
CA GLN A 28 -2.83 -15.00 -6.54
C GLN A 28 -1.66 -15.06 -7.50
N ASN A 29 -1.63 -14.14 -8.47
CA ASN A 29 -0.61 -14.06 -9.50
C ASN A 29 0.16 -12.74 -9.38
N SER A 30 1.47 -12.76 -9.60
CA SER A 30 2.34 -11.58 -9.56
C SER A 30 2.01 -10.58 -10.66
N GLU A 31 1.54 -11.07 -11.80
CA GLU A 31 1.21 -10.31 -13.01
C GLU A 31 0.03 -9.37 -12.76
N ASP A 32 -0.84 -9.71 -11.81
CA ASP A 32 -1.99 -8.88 -11.41
C ASP A 32 -1.54 -7.51 -10.85
N LEU A 33 -0.30 -7.39 -10.37
CA LEU A 33 0.27 -6.11 -9.92
C LEU A 33 0.30 -5.07 -11.06
N GLU A 34 0.55 -5.49 -12.29
CA GLU A 34 0.62 -4.57 -13.45
C GLU A 34 -0.74 -3.94 -13.78
N THR A 35 -1.84 -4.54 -13.31
CA THR A 35 -3.19 -4.02 -13.53
C THR A 35 -3.55 -2.87 -12.58
N ILE A 36 -2.76 -2.66 -11.51
CA ILE A 36 -3.06 -1.68 -10.47
C ILE A 36 -2.56 -0.30 -10.89
N LYS A 37 -3.50 0.62 -11.10
CA LYS A 37 -3.18 2.00 -11.47
C LYS A 37 -2.36 2.71 -10.37
N PHE A 38 -1.32 3.41 -10.78
CA PHE A 38 -0.42 4.19 -9.89
C PHE A 38 0.32 3.35 -8.84
N LEU A 39 0.45 2.02 -9.06
CA LEU A 39 1.26 1.16 -8.22
C LEU A 39 2.73 1.60 -8.28
N LYS A 40 3.35 1.69 -7.10
CA LYS A 40 4.79 1.86 -6.96
C LYS A 40 5.43 0.54 -6.56
N LYS A 41 6.56 0.22 -7.18
CA LYS A 41 7.39 -0.93 -6.85
C LYS A 41 8.72 -0.45 -6.27
N PRO A 42 9.34 -1.20 -5.35
CA PRO A 42 10.67 -0.87 -4.87
C PRO A 42 11.71 -1.07 -5.98
N GLU A 43 12.68 -0.17 -6.08
CA GLU A 43 13.78 -0.27 -7.07
C GLU A 43 14.87 -1.27 -6.65
N HIS A 44 14.92 -1.57 -5.34
CA HIS A 44 15.87 -2.49 -4.72
C HIS A 44 15.13 -3.40 -3.74
N LYS A 45 15.74 -4.53 -3.38
CA LYS A 45 15.19 -5.41 -2.35
C LYS A 45 15.12 -4.66 -1.02
N ILE A 46 13.91 -4.58 -0.47
CA ILE A 46 13.64 -3.95 0.82
C ILE A 46 12.72 -4.84 1.62
N ALA A 47 12.82 -4.78 2.94
CA ALA A 47 11.97 -5.58 3.79
C ALA A 47 10.50 -5.13 3.69
N LEU A 48 9.57 -6.07 3.81
CA LEU A 48 8.13 -5.82 3.71
C LEU A 48 7.64 -4.72 4.66
N TYR A 49 8.23 -4.61 5.86
CA TYR A 49 7.87 -3.55 6.81
C TYR A 49 8.26 -2.15 6.32
N GLN A 50 9.30 -2.03 5.49
CA GLN A 50 9.71 -0.76 4.88
C GLN A 50 8.66 -0.35 3.84
N ILE A 51 8.14 -1.30 3.06
CA ILE A 51 7.02 -1.07 2.12
C ILE A 51 5.78 -0.53 2.85
N PHE A 52 5.40 -1.15 3.97
CA PHE A 52 4.30 -0.65 4.80
C PHE A 52 4.57 0.74 5.36
N SER A 53 5.83 1.07 5.64
CA SER A 53 6.22 2.42 6.07
C SER A 53 6.01 3.43 4.94
N TYR A 54 6.49 3.15 3.73
CA TYR A 54 6.26 4.02 2.56
C TYR A 54 4.77 4.26 2.30
N ALA A 55 3.97 3.19 2.30
CA ALA A 55 2.52 3.28 2.06
C ALA A 55 1.81 4.17 3.12
N ARG A 56 2.13 3.99 4.41
CA ARG A 56 1.50 4.74 5.50
C ARG A 56 1.93 6.20 5.56
N TYR A 57 3.19 6.52 5.30
CA TYR A 57 3.68 7.89 5.39
C TYR A 57 3.37 8.73 4.15
N TYR A 58 3.48 8.16 2.95
CA TYR A 58 3.29 8.89 1.71
C TYR A 58 1.91 8.71 1.07
N GLY A 59 1.07 7.83 1.62
CA GLY A 59 -0.24 7.50 1.03
C GLY A 59 -0.13 6.78 -0.31
N TRP A 60 1.00 6.11 -0.55
CA TRP A 60 1.27 5.41 -1.80
C TRP A 60 0.59 4.05 -1.86
N THR A 61 0.16 3.66 -3.06
CA THR A 61 -0.19 2.28 -3.36
C THR A 61 1.09 1.55 -3.73
N MET A 62 1.58 0.70 -2.84
CA MET A 62 2.82 -0.07 -3.02
C MET A 62 2.51 -1.51 -3.42
N GLY A 63 3.36 -2.10 -4.26
CA GLY A 63 3.32 -3.50 -4.62
C GLY A 63 4.70 -4.14 -4.53
N CYS A 64 4.74 -5.40 -4.16
CA CYS A 64 5.95 -6.22 -4.12
C CYS A 64 5.61 -7.68 -4.34
N THR A 65 6.58 -8.44 -4.83
CA THR A 65 6.56 -9.90 -4.88
C THR A 65 7.45 -10.46 -3.77
N LYS A 66 7.54 -11.79 -3.71
CA LYS A 66 8.37 -12.47 -2.69
C LYS A 66 9.86 -12.18 -2.88
N GLU A 67 10.28 -11.98 -4.13
CA GLU A 67 11.66 -11.75 -4.53
C GLU A 67 12.19 -10.36 -4.12
N ASP A 68 11.28 -9.42 -3.90
CA ASP A 68 11.58 -8.05 -3.45
C ASP A 68 11.91 -7.98 -1.95
N ASN A 69 11.47 -8.98 -1.17
CA ASN A 69 11.69 -8.99 0.27
C ASN A 69 13.07 -9.54 0.63
N LEU A 70 13.78 -8.82 1.51
CA LEU A 70 15.06 -9.23 2.12
C LEU A 70 14.91 -10.45 3.05
#